data_AF-A0A951FBR2-F1
#
_entry.id   AF-A0A951FBR2-F1
#
_cell.length_a   1.000
_cell.length_b   1.000
_cell.length_c   1.000
_cell.angle_alpha   90.00
_cell.angle_beta   90.00
_cell.angle_gamma   90.00
#
_symmetry.space_group_name_H-M   'P 1'
#
loop_
_entity.id
_entity.type
_entity.pdbx_description
1 polymer ?
#
loop_
_entity_poly.entity_id
_entity_poly.type
_entity_poly.pdbx_seq_one_letter_code
_entity_poly.pdbx_strand_id
1 'polypeptide(L)' 'AWRCPIVAYGPGDAALDHTPDEHIVLEEYLRAIRVLEMALGEEVNKGTKDIQSSRAF' A
#
# COMPACT_ATOMS: atom_id res chain seq x y z
N ALA A 1 -10.00 -18.63 -8.26
CA ALA A 1 -9.53 -17.23 -8.15
C ALA A 1 -10.33 -16.52 -7.06
N TRP A 2 -9.70 -15.63 -6.27
CA TRP A 2 -10.27 -15.04 -5.04
C TRP A 2 -11.30 -13.91 -5.24
N ARG A 3 -11.53 -13.46 -6.48
CA ARG A 3 -12.56 -12.45 -6.83
C ARG A 3 -12.48 -11.14 -6.02
N CYS A 4 -11.28 -10.73 -5.62
CA CYS A 4 -11.02 -9.42 -5.00
C CYS A 4 -9.97 -8.64 -5.80
N PRO A 5 -10.09 -7.31 -5.90
CA PRO A 5 -9.02 -6.48 -6.43
C PRO A 5 -7.76 -6.61 -5.56
N ILE A 6 -6.61 -6.87 -6.20
CA ILE A 6 -5.31 -7.04 -5.55
C ILE A 6 -4.24 -6.32 -6.37
N VAL A 7 -3.24 -5.77 -5.67
CA VAL A 7 -2.03 -5.18 -6.24
C VAL A 7 -0.82 -5.62 -5.43
N ALA A 8 0.34 -5.77 -6.10
CA ALA A 8 1.64 -5.89 -5.44
C ALA A 8 2.33 -4.53 -5.47
N TYR A 9 2.84 -4.09 -4.32
CA TYR A 9 3.54 -2.81 -4.17
C TYR A 9 4.69 -2.98 -3.20
N GLY A 10 5.86 -2.47 -3.58
CA GLY A 10 7.07 -2.42 -2.77
C GLY A 10 8.09 -1.45 -3.36
N PRO A 11 8.95 -0.84 -2.53
CA PRO A 11 10.08 -0.03 -3.00
C PRO A 11 11.21 -0.91 -3.56
N GLY A 12 12.15 -0.30 -4.27
CA GLY A 12 13.31 -0.98 -4.85
C GLY A 12 13.15 -1.29 -6.34
N ASP A 13 14.19 -1.86 -6.91
CA ASP A 13 14.26 -2.25 -8.31
C ASP A 13 14.23 -3.77 -8.45
N ALA A 14 13.13 -4.32 -8.97
CA ALA A 14 12.96 -5.75 -9.18
C ALA A 14 13.96 -6.34 -10.18
N ALA A 15 14.66 -5.52 -10.97
CA ALA A 15 15.75 -5.99 -11.81
C ALA A 15 16.95 -6.51 -11.01
N LEU A 16 17.07 -6.12 -9.74
CA LEU A 16 18.13 -6.59 -8.83
C LEU A 16 17.79 -7.91 -8.14
N ASP A 17 16.57 -8.42 -8.32
CA ASP A 17 16.13 -9.67 -7.71
C ASP A 17 17.07 -10.81 -8.09
N HIS A 18 17.56 -11.55 -7.08
CA HIS A 18 18.50 -12.67 -7.23
C HIS A 18 19.87 -12.29 -7.81
N THR A 19 20.28 -11.03 -7.69
CA THR A 19 21.62 -10.58 -8.05
C THR A 19 22.53 -10.47 -6.82
N PRO A 20 23.86 -10.59 -6.96
CA PRO A 20 24.79 -10.36 -5.85
C PRO A 20 24.79 -8.90 -5.34
N ASP A 21 24.36 -7.96 -6.19
CA ASP A 21 24.31 -6.53 -5.90
C ASP A 21 22.90 -6.09 -5.45
N GLU A 22 22.09 -7.01 -4.93
CA GLU A 22 20.75 -6.70 -4.42
C GLU A 22 20.84 -5.68 -3.27
N HIS A 23 20.24 -4.51 -3.49
CA HIS A 23 20.20 -3.43 -2.51
C HIS A 23 18.95 -2.59 -2.71
N ILE A 24 18.65 -1.77 -1.71
CA ILE A 24 17.54 -0.83 -1.74
C ILE A 24 18.00 0.54 -1.24
N VAL A 25 17.48 1.59 -1.86
CA VAL A 25 17.72 2.97 -1.43
C VAL A 25 16.89 3.24 -0.16
N LEU A 26 17.54 3.66 0.93
CA LEU A 26 16.87 3.87 2.22
C LEU A 26 15.77 4.94 2.15
N GLU A 27 15.98 6.00 1.37
CA GLU A 27 14.98 7.04 1.14
C GLU A 27 13.73 6.49 0.46
N GLU A 28 13.88 5.52 -0.45
CA GLU A 28 12.76 4.84 -1.12
C GLU A 28 12.04 3.88 -0.18
N TYR A 29 12.79 3.14 0.64
CA TYR A 29 12.22 2.31 1.69
C TYR A 29 11.32 3.13 2.63
N LEU A 30 11.84 4.25 3.14
CA LEU A 30 11.07 5.14 4.03
C LEU A 30 9.89 5.80 3.32
N ARG A 31 10.01 6.10 2.02
CA ARG A 31 8.90 6.62 1.22
C ARG A 31 7.79 5.58 1.06
N ALA A 32 8.14 4.32 0.82
CA ALA A 32 7.14 3.26 0.68
C ALA A 32 6.35 3.01 1.97
N ILE A 33 7.00 3.12 3.13
CA ILE A 33 6.28 3.09 4.43
C ILE A 33 5.19 4.16 4.43
N ARG A 34 5.54 5.42 4.13
CA ARG A 34 4.56 6.52 4.10
C ARG A 34 3.43 6.29 3.10
N VAL A 35 3.74 5.74 1.92
CA VAL A 35 2.71 5.40 0.91
C VAL A 35 1.76 4.33 1.43
N LEU A 36 2.26 3.27 2.05
CA LEU A 36 1.43 2.22 2.63
C LEU A 36 0.58 2.74 3.80
N GLU A 37 1.16 3.56 4.67
CA GLU A 37 0.43 4.22 5.76
C GLU A 37 -0.71 5.10 5.23
N MET A 38 -0.45 5.90 4.20
CA MET A 38 -1.47 6.74 3.55
C MET A 38 -2.55 5.89 2.89
N ALA A 39 -2.18 4.90 2.08
CA ALA A 39 -3.13 4.07 1.35
C ALA A 39 -4.06 3.32 2.31
N LEU A 40 -3.50 2.67 3.34
CA LEU A 40 -4.30 1.93 4.31
C LEU A 40 -5.08 2.86 5.25
N GLY A 41 -4.50 4.00 5.65
CA GLY A 41 -5.19 5.01 6.45
C GLY A 41 -6.38 5.64 5.71
N GLU A 42 -6.25 5.90 4.41
CA GLU A 42 -7.34 6.38 3.57
C GLU A 42 -8.47 5.35 3.43
N GLU A 43 -8.15 4.07 3.24
CA GLU A 43 -9.16 3.02 3.17
C GLU A 43 -9.96 2.88 4.48
N VAL A 44 -9.31 2.99 5.64
CA VAL A 44 -9.98 3.02 6.95
C VAL A 44 -10.97 4.21 7.05
N ASN A 45 -10.57 5.37 6.53
CA ASN A 45 -11.39 6.58 6.56
C ASN A 45 -12.57 6.53 5.58
N LYS A 46 -12.44 5.84 4.44
CA LYS A 46 -13.55 5.60 3.49
C LYS A 46 -14.63 4.71 4.12
N GLY A 47 -14.23 3.59 4.73
CA GLY A 47 -15.18 2.70 5.43
C GLY A 47 -15.94 3.37 6.58
N THR A 48 -15.33 4.36 7.25
CA THR A 48 -15.99 5.13 8.32
C THR A 48 -17.07 6.09 7.77
N LYS A 49 -16.87 6.66 6.57
CA LYS A 49 -17.85 7.54 5.91
C LYS A 49 -19.09 6.78 5.44
N ASP A 50 -18.92 5.55 4.96
CA ASP A 50 -20.03 4.70 4.53
C ASP A 50 -20.96 4.29 5.69
N ILE A 51 -20.41 4.12 6.90
CA ILE A 51 -21.20 3.81 8.11
C ILE A 51 -21.99 5.03 8.60
N GLN A 52 -21.46 6.25 8.50
CA GLN A 52 -22.16 7.46 8.93
C GLN A 52 -23.28 7.88 7.95
N SER A 53 -23.10 7.63 6.65
CA SER A 53 -24.14 7.94 5.65
C SER A 53 -25.35 7.00 5.66
N SER A 54 -25.24 5.82 6.29
CA SER A 54 -26.33 4.83 6.41
C SER A 54 -27.17 4.97 7.68
N ARG A 55 -26.74 5.82 8.63
CA ARG A 55 -27.49 6.14 9.88
C ARG A 55 -28.39 7.38 9.77
N ALA A 56 -28.54 7.94 8.57
CA ALA A 56 -29.37 9.11 8.30
C ALA A 56 -30.82 8.76 7.85
N PHE A 57 -31.27 7.52 8.08
CA PHE A 57 -32.66 7.10 7.86
C PHE A 57 -33.24 6.43 9.11
#